data_AF-A0A662FLZ3-F1
#
_entry.id   AF-A0A662FLZ3-F1
#
_cell.length_a   1.000
_cell.length_b   1.000
_cell.length_c   1.000
_cell.angle_alpha   90.00
_cell.angle_beta   90.00
_cell.angle_gamma   90.00
#
_symmetry.space_group_name_H-M   'P 1'
#
loop_
_entity.id
_entity.type
_entity.pdbx_description
1 polymer ?
#
loop_
_entity_poly.entity_id
_entity_poly.type
_entity_poly.pdbx_seq_one_letter_code
_entity_poly.pdbx_strand_id
1 'polypeptide(L)'
;MKSELIAVSIIVAVVFATGLVVMFNYGDKTAGAFSSYPAQYVRIKSGPLGVGSAVKLPVESCSDSDGGKNFMEKGVLRIGDDVFSDLCDRQSGNLIENWCMYNDRGQPVRGWAIYKCPNRCVDGACLP
;
A
#
# COMPACT_ATOMS: atom_id res chain seq x y z
N MET A 1 -32.70 33.70 -31.52
CA MET A 1 -32.30 33.71 -30.09
C MET A 1 -32.72 32.46 -29.32
N LYS A 2 -33.92 31.88 -29.52
CA LYS A 2 -34.35 30.67 -28.77
C LYS A 2 -33.66 29.37 -29.26
N SER A 3 -33.35 29.25 -30.55
CA SER A 3 -32.65 28.09 -31.14
C SER A 3 -31.23 27.93 -30.61
N GLU A 4 -30.46 29.01 -30.58
CA GLU A 4 -29.07 29.02 -30.11
C GLU A 4 -28.97 28.68 -28.62
N LEU A 5 -29.92 29.15 -27.81
CA LEU A 5 -29.93 28.88 -26.38
C LEU A 5 -30.20 27.40 -26.09
N ILE A 6 -31.11 26.77 -26.85
CA ILE A 6 -31.41 25.33 -26.75
C ILE A 6 -30.19 24.50 -27.16
N ALA A 7 -29.50 24.88 -28.24
CA ALA A 7 -28.30 24.19 -28.70
C ALA A 7 -27.18 24.24 -27.65
N VAL A 8 -26.94 25.39 -27.02
CA VAL A 8 -25.94 25.54 -25.96
C VAL A 8 -26.30 24.71 -24.73
N SER A 9 -27.57 24.68 -24.32
CA SER A 9 -28.01 23.86 -23.18
C SER A 9 -27.83 22.36 -23.43
N ILE A 10 -28.08 21.87 -24.64
CA ILE A 10 -27.87 20.46 -25.00
C ILE A 10 -26.38 20.11 -24.95
N ILE A 11 -25.51 20.97 -25.50
CA ILE A 11 -24.06 20.73 -25.50
C ILE A 11 -23.52 20.67 -24.07
N VAL A 12 -23.93 21.59 -23.19
CA VAL A 12 -23.51 21.59 -21.78
C VAL A 12 -23.98 20.33 -21.07
N ALA A 13 -25.22 19.89 -21.29
CA ALA A 13 -25.75 18.66 -20.70
C ALA A 13 -24.99 17.41 -21.15
N VAL A 14 -24.63 17.32 -22.45
CA VAL A 14 -23.86 16.18 -23.00
C VAL A 14 -22.44 16.14 -22.45
N VAL A 15 -21.77 17.29 -22.34
CA VAL A 15 -20.41 17.37 -21.77
C VAL A 15 -20.43 16.98 -20.29
N PHE A 16 -21.43 17.41 -19.52
CA PHE A 16 -21.55 17.06 -18.11
C PHE A 16 -21.85 15.57 -17.93
N ALA A 17 -22.76 15.01 -18.73
CA ALA A 17 -23.09 13.59 -18.69
C ALA A 17 -21.90 12.70 -19.07
N THR A 18 -21.16 13.04 -20.12
CA THR A 18 -19.97 12.28 -20.53
C THR A 18 -18.84 12.38 -19.50
N GLY A 19 -18.63 13.57 -18.90
CA GLY A 19 -17.69 13.76 -17.80
C GLY A 19 -18.03 12.94 -16.56
N LEU A 20 -19.31 12.88 -16.16
CA LEU A 20 -19.76 12.04 -15.05
C LEU A 20 -19.55 10.55 -15.31
N VAL A 21 -19.87 10.07 -16.51
CA VAL A 21 -19.65 8.66 -16.89
C VAL A 21 -18.18 8.28 -16.81
N VAL A 22 -17.26 9.16 -17.24
CA VAL A 22 -15.81 8.90 -17.12
C VAL A 22 -15.39 8.79 -15.65
N MET A 23 -15.90 9.65 -14.76
CA MET A 23 -15.58 9.60 -13.33
C MET A 23 -16.12 8.35 -12.65
N PHE A 24 -17.34 7.90 -12.97
CA PHE A 24 -17.89 6.64 -12.43
C PHE A 24 -17.11 5.42 -12.92
N ASN A 25 -16.67 5.39 -14.18
CA ASN A 25 -15.86 4.28 -14.70
C ASN A 25 -14.40 4.30 -14.21
N TYR A 26 -13.90 5.46 -13.75
CA TYR A 26 -12.54 5.57 -13.19
C TYR A 26 -12.47 5.04 -11.75
N GLY A 27 -13.59 5.09 -11.00
CA GLY A 27 -13.66 4.63 -9.61
C GLY A 27 -13.58 3.12 -9.39
N ASP A 28 -13.79 2.30 -10.42
CA ASP A 28 -13.90 0.84 -10.27
C ASP A 28 -12.60 0.06 -10.59
N LYS A 29 -11.58 0.74 -11.15
CA LYS A 29 -10.34 0.06 -11.59
C LYS A 29 -9.28 -0.11 -10.51
N THR A 30 -9.49 0.44 -9.31
CA THR A 30 -8.56 0.30 -8.18
C THR A 30 -9.11 -0.56 -7.05
N ALA A 31 -10.40 -0.92 -7.09
CA ALA A 31 -10.99 -1.91 -6.19
C ALA A 31 -10.89 -3.32 -6.80
N GLY A 32 -9.68 -3.73 -7.18
CA GLY A 32 -9.43 -5.16 -7.33
C GLY A 32 -9.81 -5.83 -6.02
N ALA A 33 -10.65 -6.87 -6.08
CA ALA A 33 -11.01 -7.65 -4.91
C ALA A 33 -9.73 -7.99 -4.14
N PHE A 34 -9.61 -7.49 -2.90
CA PHE A 34 -8.57 -7.91 -1.99
C PHE A 34 -8.85 -9.36 -1.68
N SER A 35 -8.34 -10.24 -2.54
CA SER A 35 -8.41 -11.65 -2.32
C SER A 35 -7.45 -11.93 -1.19
N SER A 36 -8.01 -12.23 -0.02
CA SER A 36 -7.31 -12.74 1.15
C SER A 36 -6.79 -14.16 0.89
N TYR A 37 -6.09 -14.37 -0.22
CA TYR A 37 -5.18 -15.49 -0.31
C TYR A 37 -3.99 -15.16 0.58
N PRO A 38 -3.52 -16.06 1.46
CA PRO A 38 -2.20 -15.89 2.04
C PRO A 38 -1.22 -15.76 0.86
N ALA A 39 -0.37 -14.74 0.90
CA ALA A 39 0.60 -14.39 -0.14
C ALA A 39 1.71 -15.45 -0.30
N GLN A 40 1.34 -16.71 -0.57
CA GLN A 40 2.23 -17.87 -0.50
C GLN A 40 2.11 -18.79 -1.72
N TYR A 41 1.21 -18.50 -2.67
CA TYR A 41 0.99 -19.34 -3.85
C TYR A 41 0.89 -18.50 -5.13
N VAL A 42 1.90 -18.64 -6.01
CA VAL A 42 1.88 -18.09 -7.37
C VAL A 42 1.27 -19.14 -8.31
N ARG A 43 0.28 -18.75 -9.13
CA ARG A 43 -0.21 -19.60 -10.21
C ARG A 43 0.76 -19.51 -11.39
N ILE A 44 1.61 -20.53 -11.56
CA ILE A 44 2.42 -20.66 -12.78
C ILE A 44 1.47 -21.15 -13.90
N LYS A 45 1.43 -20.46 -15.05
CA LYS A 45 0.71 -20.97 -16.23
C LYS A 45 1.33 -22.32 -16.59
N SER A 46 0.52 -23.38 -16.47
CA SER A 46 0.94 -24.77 -16.66
C SER A 46 1.64 -24.97 -18.00
N GLY A 47 2.87 -25.48 -17.96
CA GLY A 47 3.52 -26.10 -19.12
C GLY A 47 2.84 -27.43 -19.50
N PRO A 48 3.32 -28.11 -20.55
CA PRO A 48 2.63 -29.21 -21.23
C PRO A 48 2.48 -30.52 -20.43
N LEU A 49 2.84 -30.54 -19.14
CA LEU A 49 2.77 -31.73 -18.28
C LEU A 49 1.54 -31.76 -17.35
N GLY A 50 0.58 -30.84 -17.48
CA GLY A 50 -0.78 -31.03 -16.95
C GLY A 50 -0.94 -31.15 -15.43
N VAL A 51 0.12 -31.02 -14.63
CA VAL A 51 0.03 -30.95 -13.17
C VAL A 51 0.10 -29.49 -12.76
N GLY A 52 -1.02 -28.94 -12.30
CA GLY A 52 -1.07 -27.68 -11.57
C GLY A 52 -0.41 -27.84 -10.20
N SER A 53 0.92 -28.00 -10.18
CA SER A 53 1.69 -28.01 -8.94
C SER A 53 1.79 -26.59 -8.40
N ALA A 54 1.06 -26.32 -7.33
CA ALA A 54 1.27 -25.15 -6.51
C ALA A 54 2.65 -25.27 -5.83
N VAL A 55 3.68 -24.69 -6.43
CA VAL A 55 5.00 -24.58 -5.79
C VAL A 55 4.85 -23.58 -4.65
N LYS A 56 4.96 -24.05 -3.41
CA LYS A 56 5.14 -23.18 -2.23
C LYS A 56 6.51 -22.54 -2.37
N LEU A 57 6.56 -21.35 -2.97
CA LEU A 57 7.77 -20.53 -2.92
C LEU A 57 7.99 -20.14 -1.46
N PRO A 58 9.23 -20.14 -0.95
CA PRO A 58 9.53 -19.49 0.31
C PRO A 58 9.31 -17.99 0.09
N VAL A 59 8.08 -17.52 0.31
CA VAL A 59 7.83 -16.10 0.47
C VAL A 59 8.41 -15.78 1.83
N GLU A 60 9.51 -15.02 1.84
CA GLU A 60 10.07 -14.51 3.07
C GLU A 60 8.94 -13.82 3.84
N SER A 61 8.70 -14.27 5.07
CA SER A 61 7.69 -13.67 5.91
C SER A 61 8.18 -12.32 6.38
N CYS A 62 7.30 -11.33 6.34
CA CYS A 62 7.53 -10.03 6.91
C CYS A 62 6.56 -9.84 8.08
N SER A 63 7.11 -9.53 9.26
CA SER A 63 6.34 -9.30 10.48
C SER A 63 6.75 -8.01 11.12
N ASP A 64 5.77 -7.30 11.66
CA ASP A 64 5.93 -6.00 12.29
C ASP A 64 5.21 -6.01 13.65
N SER A 65 5.89 -5.61 14.72
CA SER A 65 5.37 -5.83 16.08
C SER A 65 4.31 -4.83 16.52
N ASP A 66 4.24 -3.66 15.87
CA ASP A 66 3.33 -2.55 16.18
C ASP A 66 2.19 -2.38 15.15
N GLY A 67 2.12 -3.31 14.17
CA GLY A 67 1.05 -3.36 13.19
C GLY A 67 1.26 -2.48 11.95
N GLY A 68 2.47 -1.99 11.69
CA GLY A 68 2.80 -1.26 10.47
C GLY A 68 3.46 0.07 10.77
N LYS A 69 3.00 1.14 10.12
CA LYS A 69 3.51 2.49 10.41
C LYS A 69 2.80 3.05 11.64
N ASN A 70 3.37 2.85 12.83
CA ASN A 70 2.88 3.32 14.12
C ASN A 70 3.95 4.09 14.92
N PHE A 71 3.97 5.40 14.75
CA PHE A 71 4.97 6.27 15.40
C PHE A 71 4.87 6.36 16.93
N MET A 72 3.81 5.82 17.55
CA MET A 72 3.53 6.00 18.99
C MET A 72 3.92 4.79 19.82
N GLU A 73 4.25 3.67 19.17
CA GLU A 73 4.67 2.42 19.80
C GLU A 73 5.99 2.00 19.17
N LYS A 74 6.83 1.28 19.92
CA LYS A 74 8.10 0.82 19.37
C LYS A 74 7.87 -0.42 18.51
N GLY A 75 8.19 -0.33 17.23
CA GLY A 75 8.16 -1.44 16.28
C GLY A 75 9.47 -2.22 16.16
N VAL A 76 9.32 -3.48 15.75
CA VAL A 76 10.39 -4.38 15.32
C VAL A 76 9.94 -5.08 14.05
N LEU A 77 10.50 -4.64 12.93
CA LEU A 77 10.37 -5.27 11.64
C LEU A 77 11.31 -6.48 11.54
N ARG A 78 10.77 -7.61 11.08
CA ARG A 78 11.53 -8.81 10.71
C ARG A 78 11.21 -9.21 9.28
N ILE A 79 12.24 -9.40 8.45
CA ILE A 79 12.12 -9.90 7.08
C ILE A 79 13.14 -11.03 6.92
N GLY A 80 12.67 -12.28 6.85
CA GLY A 80 13.58 -13.43 6.93
C GLY A 80 14.42 -13.39 8.22
N ASP A 81 15.74 -13.36 8.08
CA ASP A 81 16.69 -13.26 9.20
C ASP A 81 17.04 -11.80 9.59
N ASP A 82 16.67 -10.82 8.76
CA ASP A 82 16.94 -9.41 9.02
C ASP A 82 15.98 -8.85 10.07
N VAL A 83 16.52 -8.04 10.99
CA VAL A 83 15.77 -7.39 12.07
C VAL A 83 16.06 -5.89 12.08
N PHE A 84 15.02 -5.08 12.04
CA PHE A 84 15.10 -3.62 12.12
C PHE A 84 14.18 -3.13 13.23
N SER A 85 14.73 -2.42 14.20
CA SER A 85 13.93 -1.82 15.28
C SER A 85 13.79 -0.32 15.06
N ASP A 86 12.65 0.20 15.48
CA ASP A 86 12.44 1.64 15.52
C ASP A 86 13.36 2.27 16.55
N LEU A 87 13.88 3.43 16.17
CA LEU A 87 14.92 4.08 16.95
C LEU A 87 14.85 5.59 16.82
N CYS A 88 15.28 6.25 17.88
CA CYS A 88 15.46 7.69 17.87
C CYS A 88 16.83 8.00 17.28
N ASP A 89 16.84 8.74 16.17
CA ASP A 89 18.07 9.24 15.58
C ASP A 89 18.79 10.15 16.59
N ARG A 90 20.05 9.82 16.90
CA ARG A 90 20.79 10.51 17.98
C ARG A 90 21.14 11.96 17.65
N GLN A 91 21.17 12.32 16.37
CA GLN A 91 21.55 13.67 15.93
C GLN A 91 20.35 14.61 15.86
N SER A 92 19.26 14.16 15.24
CA SER A 92 18.06 14.96 15.02
C SER A 92 16.99 14.81 16.10
N GLY A 93 17.02 13.72 16.87
CA GLY A 93 15.96 13.36 17.80
C GLY A 93 14.67 12.88 17.13
N ASN A 94 14.68 12.70 15.81
CA ASN A 94 13.55 12.17 15.04
C ASN A 94 13.45 10.65 15.19
N LEU A 95 12.24 10.13 15.02
CA LEU A 95 11.97 8.70 14.94
C LEU A 95 12.38 8.17 13.57
N ILE A 96 13.15 7.09 13.54
CA ILE A 96 13.32 6.24 12.37
C ILE A 96 12.35 5.07 12.53
N GLU A 97 11.29 5.12 11.75
CA GLU A 97 10.24 4.10 11.67
C GLU A 97 10.62 3.05 10.64
N ASN A 98 10.41 1.77 10.95
CA ASN A 98 10.57 0.63 10.07
C ASN A 98 9.28 -0.18 10.09
N TRP A 99 8.72 -0.47 8.92
CA TRP A 99 7.51 -1.26 8.85
C TRP A 99 7.51 -2.25 7.70
N CYS A 100 6.59 -3.19 7.77
CA CYS A 100 6.44 -4.20 6.73
C CYS A 100 5.85 -3.63 5.44
N MET A 101 6.54 -3.80 4.31
CA MET A 101 6.05 -3.46 2.97
C MET A 101 6.21 -4.63 2.00
N TYR A 102 5.49 -4.57 0.88
CA TYR A 102 5.61 -5.54 -0.21
C TYR A 102 5.79 -4.80 -1.52
N ASN A 103 6.67 -5.30 -2.39
CA ASN A 103 6.83 -4.78 -3.74
C ASN A 103 5.72 -5.29 -4.68
N ASP A 104 5.71 -4.84 -5.94
CA ASP A 104 4.71 -5.24 -6.95
C ASP A 104 4.69 -6.76 -7.26
N ARG A 105 5.74 -7.48 -6.85
CA ARG A 105 5.85 -8.94 -6.97
C ARG A 105 5.40 -9.67 -5.71
N GLY A 106 4.91 -8.96 -4.69
CA GLY A 106 4.50 -9.51 -3.41
C GLY A 106 5.68 -9.99 -2.55
N GLN A 107 6.91 -9.54 -2.83
CA GLN A 107 8.07 -9.86 -1.99
C GLN A 107 8.17 -8.86 -0.85
N PRO A 108 8.50 -9.30 0.37
CA PRO A 108 8.66 -8.39 1.48
C PRO A 108 9.84 -7.45 1.23
N VAL A 109 9.67 -6.19 1.61
CA VAL A 109 10.71 -5.16 1.57
C VAL A 109 10.60 -4.30 2.81
N ARG A 110 11.73 -3.73 3.25
CA ARG A 110 11.74 -2.79 4.36
C ARG A 110 11.12 -1.46 3.94
N GLY A 111 9.98 -1.12 4.54
CA GLY A 111 9.51 0.26 4.59
C GLY A 111 10.26 1.03 5.67
N TRP A 112 10.62 2.28 5.41
CA TRP A 112 11.20 3.15 6.43
C TRP A 112 10.91 4.63 6.21
N ALA A 113 10.88 5.41 7.29
CA ALA A 113 10.63 6.84 7.28
C ALA A 113 11.34 7.53 8.44
N ILE A 114 11.67 8.81 8.25
CA ILE A 114 12.11 9.69 9.32
C ILE A 114 10.91 10.56 9.70
N TYR A 115 10.47 10.48 10.95
CA TYR A 115 9.33 11.22 11.47
C TYR A 115 9.75 12.14 12.60
N LYS A 116 9.39 13.42 12.48
CA LYS A 116 9.61 14.40 13.55
C LYS A 116 8.51 14.23 14.58
N CYS A 117 8.86 13.70 15.75
CA CYS A 117 7.91 13.58 16.86
C CYS A 117 7.38 14.97 17.29
N PRO A 118 6.10 15.08 17.69
CA PRO A 118 5.53 16.32 18.19
C PRO A 118 6.30 16.89 19.40
N ASN A 119 6.66 16.01 20.33
CA ASN A 119 7.41 16.37 21.53
C ASN A 119 8.85 15.86 21.48
N ARG A 120 9.06 14.56 21.70
CA ARG A 120 10.37 13.91 21.61
C ARG A 120 10.24 12.45 21.23
N CYS A 121 11.26 11.94 20.56
CA CYS A 121 11.45 10.50 20.41
C CYS A 121 12.10 9.94 21.67
N VAL A 122 11.54 8.85 22.21
CA VAL A 122 12.09 8.10 23.34
C VAL A 122 11.96 6.61 23.04
N ASP A 123 13.07 5.87 23.16
CA ASP A 123 13.12 4.41 22.99
C ASP A 123 12.46 3.88 21.70
N GLY A 124 12.57 4.62 20.61
CA GLY A 124 11.99 4.22 19.31
C GLY A 124 10.49 4.46 19.18
N ALA A 125 9.93 5.37 19.97
CA ALA A 125 8.55 5.83 19.82
C ALA A 125 8.43 7.34 20.10
N CYS A 126 7.42 7.99 19.52
CA CYS A 126 7.08 9.36 19.83
C CYS A 126 6.22 9.45 21.09
N LEU A 127 6.52 10.44 21.93
CA LEU A 127 5.59 10.82 23.00
C LEU A 127 4.47 11.73 22.46
N PRO A 128 3.21 11.50 22.87
CA PRO A 128 2.08 12.39 22.57
C PRO A 128 2.31 13.81 23.07
#